data_AF-A0A931X4W4-F1
#
_entry.id   AF-A0A931X4W4-F1
#
_cell.length_a   1.000
_cell.length_b   1.000
_cell.length_c   1.000
_cell.angle_alpha   90.00
_cell.angle_beta   90.00
_cell.angle_gamma   90.00
#
_symmetry.space_group_name_H-M   'P 1'
#
loop_
_entity.id
_entity.type
_entity.pdbx_description
1 polymer ?
#
loop_
_entity_poly.entity_id
_entity_poly.type
_entity_poly.pdbx_seq_one_letter_code
_entity_poly.pdbx_strand_id
1 'polypeptide(L)'
;MTRWAVATLAAMVLGGIVLVSVARAFGWSGSRLSLLVSVVSQWLAAWLLWGFAGHLALGSGLIVEYEPAIFAALGIPAAIWQYRAAIETGRDRARAIFVGAQLLWLVVVSAQNGMFR
;
A
#
# COMPACT_ATOMS: atom_id res chain seq x y z
N MET A 1 17.32 21.84 -1.50
CA MET A 1 16.30 20.85 -1.91
C MET A 1 16.70 19.41 -1.54
N THR A 2 17.96 19.00 -1.67
CA THR A 2 18.46 17.61 -1.46
C THR A 2 18.37 17.07 -0.02
N ARG A 3 18.63 17.89 1.01
CA ARG A 3 18.64 17.43 2.43
C ARG A 3 17.31 16.87 2.92
N TRP A 4 16.20 17.45 2.48
CA TRP A 4 14.86 17.01 2.88
C TRP A 4 14.45 15.76 2.11
N ALA A 5 14.75 15.68 0.81
CA ALA A 5 14.54 14.47 0.03
C ALA A 5 15.30 13.27 0.62
N VAL A 6 16.56 13.45 1.02
CA VAL A 6 17.38 12.40 1.64
C VAL A 6 16.87 12.03 3.03
N ALA A 7 16.44 13.00 3.84
CA ALA A 7 15.85 12.74 5.16
C ALA A 7 14.55 11.93 5.05
N THR A 8 13.72 12.24 4.05
CA THR A 8 12.48 11.50 3.80
C THR A 8 12.77 10.10 3.28
N LEU A 9 13.73 9.93 2.36
CA LEU A 9 14.14 8.62 1.86
C LEU A 9 14.73 7.74 2.99
N ALA A 10 15.55 8.33 3.86
CA ALA A 10 16.10 7.66 5.03
C ALA A 10 15.01 7.27 6.03
N ALA A 11 14.06 8.16 6.32
CA ALA A 11 12.92 7.86 7.18
C ALA A 11 12.03 6.74 6.60
N MET A 12 11.86 6.68 5.28
CA MET A 12 11.11 5.61 4.60
C MET A 12 11.82 4.26 4.69
N VAL A 13 13.14 4.23 4.46
CA VAL A 13 13.94 3.01 4.58
C VAL A 13 13.94 2.52 6.03
N LEU A 14 14.15 3.43 7.00
CA LEU A 14 14.14 3.08 8.42
C LEU A 14 12.75 2.63 8.88
N GLY A 15 11.68 3.30 8.45
CA GLY A 15 10.30 2.90 8.76
C GLY A 15 9.94 1.53 8.20
N GLY A 16 10.34 1.25 6.95
CA GLY A 16 10.17 -0.07 6.34
C GLY A 16 10.95 -1.17 7.06
N ILE A 17 12.20 -0.91 7.44
CA ILE A 17 13.04 -1.85 8.20
C ILE A 17 12.43 -2.13 9.57
N VAL A 18 11.94 -1.10 10.27
CA VAL A 18 11.31 -1.25 11.59
C VAL A 18 10.03 -2.08 11.47
N LEU A 19 9.17 -1.79 10.48
CA LEU A 19 7.94 -2.58 10.26
C LEU A 19 8.25 -4.05 9.97
N VAL A 20 9.22 -4.32 9.09
CA VAL A 20 9.62 -5.68 8.72
C VAL A 20 10.24 -6.42 9.91
N SER A 21 11.03 -5.73 10.73
CA SER A 21 11.66 -6.28 11.92
C SER A 21 10.63 -6.60 13.01
N VAL A 22 9.65 -5.71 13.22
CA VAL A 22 8.53 -5.94 14.14
C VAL A 22 7.65 -7.11 13.65
N ALA A 23 7.39 -7.18 12.35
CA ALA A 23 6.62 -8.28 11.75
C ALA A 23 7.34 -9.64 11.89
N ARG A 24 8.68 -9.67 11.79
CA ARG A 24 9.46 -10.89 12.04
C ARG A 24 9.56 -11.26 13.51
N ALA A 25 9.69 -10.28 14.40
CA ALA A 25 9.75 -10.51 15.84
C ALA A 25 8.45 -11.13 16.38
N PHE A 26 7.31 -10.85 15.74
CA PHE A 26 6.01 -11.36 16.19
C PHE A 26 5.70 -12.81 15.81
N GLY A 27 6.55 -13.51 15.04
CA GLY A 27 6.77 -14.97 15.09
C GLY A 27 5.58 -15.94 15.28
N TRP A 28 4.34 -15.60 14.94
CA TRP A 28 3.18 -16.44 15.19
C TRP A 28 2.88 -17.30 13.97
N SER A 29 3.69 -18.34 13.79
CA SER A 29 3.49 -19.36 12.77
C SER A 29 2.25 -20.19 13.08
N GLY A 30 1.13 -19.97 12.37
CA GLY A 30 0.19 -21.06 12.12
C GLY A 30 -1.27 -20.78 11.77
N SER A 31 -1.98 -19.80 12.36
CA SER A 31 -3.43 -19.98 12.57
C SER A 31 -4.43 -19.06 11.85
N ARG A 32 -4.11 -18.43 10.71
CA ARG A 32 -4.96 -17.41 10.02
C ARG A 32 -4.90 -16.01 10.63
N LEU A 33 -4.72 -15.87 11.94
CA LEU A 33 -4.48 -14.56 12.58
C LEU A 33 -3.21 -13.87 12.02
N SER A 34 -2.13 -14.63 11.83
CA SER A 34 -0.91 -14.12 11.20
C SER A 34 -1.14 -13.67 9.75
N LEU A 35 -2.01 -14.35 8.99
CA LEU A 35 -2.38 -13.93 7.64
C LEU A 35 -3.19 -12.64 7.67
N LEU A 36 -4.15 -12.52 8.59
CA LEU A 36 -4.95 -11.31 8.75
C LEU A 36 -4.05 -10.11 9.10
N VAL A 37 -3.20 -10.26 10.11
CA VAL A 37 -2.24 -9.21 10.51
C VAL A 37 -1.34 -8.84 9.34
N SER A 38 -0.82 -9.82 8.60
CA SER A 38 0.01 -9.55 7.43
C SER A 38 -0.73 -8.76 6.35
N VAL A 39 -1.99 -9.12 6.03
CA VAL A 39 -2.79 -8.41 5.04
C VAL A 39 -3.07 -6.98 5.52
N VAL A 40 -3.51 -6.82 6.77
CA VAL A 40 -3.77 -5.50 7.36
C VAL A 40 -2.51 -4.63 7.34
N SER A 41 -1.36 -5.16 7.74
CA SER A 41 -0.09 -4.42 7.70
C SER A 41 0.31 -4.02 6.27
N GLN A 42 0.09 -4.88 5.27
CA GLN A 42 0.36 -4.56 3.87
C GLN A 42 -0.52 -3.41 3.36
N TRP A 43 -1.82 -3.44 3.67
CA TRP A 43 -2.75 -2.40 3.24
C TRP A 43 -2.53 -1.08 3.98
N LEU A 44 -2.18 -1.13 5.27
CA LEU A 44 -1.81 0.06 6.02
C LEU A 44 -0.54 0.69 5.45
N ALA A 45 0.49 -0.13 5.16
CA ALA A 45 1.71 0.35 4.54
C ALA A 45 1.45 0.93 3.15
N ALA A 46 0.60 0.30 2.34
CA ALA A 46 0.21 0.81 1.04
C ALA A 46 -0.53 2.15 1.15
N TRP A 47 -1.48 2.28 2.09
CA TRP A 47 -2.21 3.52 2.33
C TRP A 47 -1.28 4.67 2.72
N LEU A 48 -0.35 4.42 3.64
CA LEU A 48 0.66 5.41 4.03
C LEU A 48 1.59 5.79 2.86
N LEU A 49 2.04 4.79 2.10
CA LEU A 49 2.95 5.01 0.98
C LEU A 49 2.29 5.80 -0.14
N TRP A 50 1.06 5.43 -0.54
CA TRP A 50 0.29 6.16 -1.54
C TRP A 50 -0.11 7.54 -1.06
N GLY A 51 -0.57 7.66 0.20
CA GLY A 51 -0.86 8.95 0.82
C GLY A 51 0.34 9.88 0.72
N PHE A 52 1.52 9.41 1.11
CA PHE A 52 2.75 10.18 1.01
C PHE A 52 3.13 10.51 -0.44
N ALA A 53 3.17 9.50 -1.33
CA ALA A 53 3.55 9.68 -2.72
C ALA A 53 2.60 10.63 -3.46
N GLY A 54 1.29 10.51 -3.23
CA GLY A 54 0.27 11.38 -3.81
C GLY A 54 0.42 12.82 -3.34
N HIS A 55 0.61 13.07 -2.04
CA HIS A 55 0.85 14.43 -1.54
C HIS A 55 2.19 15.01 -2.00
N LEU A 56 3.24 14.19 -2.14
CA LEU A 56 4.51 14.62 -2.71
C LEU A 56 4.35 15.01 -4.19
N ALA A 57 3.59 14.20 -4.95
CA ALA A 57 3.30 14.46 -6.35
C ALA A 57 2.45 15.74 -6.52
N LEU A 58 1.46 15.97 -5.64
CA LEU A 58 0.71 17.23 -5.59
C LEU A 58 1.64 18.42 -5.28
N GLY A 59 2.44 18.31 -4.23
CA GLY A 59 3.34 19.38 -3.78
C GLY A 59 4.46 19.72 -4.77
N SER A 60 4.79 18.79 -5.67
CA SER A 60 5.76 19.00 -6.76
C SER A 60 5.12 19.45 -8.08
N GLY A 61 3.78 19.49 -8.16
CA GLY A 61 3.04 19.81 -9.39
C GLY A 61 3.04 18.69 -10.43
N LEU A 62 3.42 17.47 -10.06
CA LEU A 62 3.40 16.30 -10.95
C LEU A 62 1.97 15.81 -11.23
N ILE A 63 1.08 15.97 -10.26
CA ILE A 63 -0.35 15.68 -10.36
C ILE A 63 -1.15 16.88 -9.85
N VAL A 64 -2.39 17.02 -10.30
CA VAL A 64 -3.32 18.11 -9.98
C VAL A 64 -4.29 17.71 -8.88
N GLU A 65 -4.74 16.45 -8.86
CA GLU A 65 -5.74 15.95 -7.93
C GLU A 65 -5.31 14.61 -7.33
N TYR A 66 -5.53 14.43 -6.02
CA TYR A 66 -5.28 13.17 -5.31
C TYR A 66 -6.30 13.01 -4.18
N GLU A 67 -7.24 12.07 -4.35
CA GLU A 67 -8.34 11.82 -3.40
C GLU A 67 -8.12 10.50 -2.63
N PRO A 68 -7.48 10.53 -1.43
CA PRO A 68 -7.12 9.32 -0.69
C PRO A 68 -8.31 8.52 -0.17
N ALA A 69 -9.50 9.13 -0.07
CA ALA A 69 -10.73 8.44 0.33
C ALA A 69 -11.10 7.32 -0.65
N ILE A 70 -10.82 7.49 -1.94
CA ILE A 70 -11.11 6.48 -2.98
C ILE A 70 -10.21 5.26 -2.80
N PHE A 71 -8.94 5.46 -2.40
CA PHE A 71 -8.05 4.35 -2.07
C PHE A 71 -8.61 3.52 -0.93
N ALA A 72 -9.11 4.15 0.14
CA ALA A 72 -9.69 3.42 1.26
C ALA A 72 -10.94 2.64 0.84
N ALA A 73 -11.82 3.25 0.03
CA ALA A 73 -13.03 2.61 -0.48
C ALA A 73 -12.73 1.37 -1.35
N LEU A 74 -11.67 1.41 -2.16
CA LEU A 74 -11.24 0.27 -2.98
C LEU A 74 -10.37 -0.73 -2.21
N GLY A 75 -9.58 -0.24 -1.26
CA GLY A 75 -8.59 -1.02 -0.53
C GLY A 75 -9.21 -1.98 0.48
N ILE A 76 -10.30 -1.58 1.15
CA ILE A 76 -11.03 -2.45 2.08
C ILE A 76 -11.55 -3.73 1.39
N PRO A 77 -12.34 -3.67 0.29
CA PRO A 77 -12.82 -4.87 -0.38
C PRO A 77 -11.67 -5.69 -0.99
N ALA A 78 -10.64 -5.04 -1.54
CA ALA A 78 -9.46 -5.73 -2.07
C ALA A 78 -8.66 -6.46 -0.96
N ALA A 79 -8.56 -5.89 0.25
CA ALA A 79 -7.95 -6.53 1.41
C ALA A 79 -8.73 -7.77 1.87
N ILE A 80 -10.06 -7.67 1.90
CA ILE A 80 -10.93 -8.80 2.22
C ILE A 80 -10.73 -9.91 1.17
N TRP A 81 -10.72 -9.56 -0.12
CA TRP A 81 -10.52 -10.52 -1.19
C TRP A 81 -9.13 -11.16 -1.13
N GLN A 82 -8.09 -10.39 -0.87
CA GLN A 82 -6.74 -10.89 -0.66
C GLN A 82 -6.67 -11.88 0.51
N TYR A 83 -7.29 -11.57 1.64
CA TYR A 83 -7.33 -12.46 2.80
C TYR A 83 -8.04 -13.78 2.49
N ARG A 84 -9.20 -13.70 1.82
CA ARG A 84 -9.93 -14.90 1.38
C ARG A 84 -9.09 -15.75 0.43
N ALA A 85 -8.48 -15.14 -0.58
CA ALA A 85 -7.61 -15.85 -1.51
C ALA A 85 -6.40 -16.50 -0.81
N ALA A 86 -5.82 -15.83 0.20
CA ALA A 86 -4.72 -16.37 0.98
C ALA A 86 -5.10 -17.66 1.73
N ILE A 87 -6.37 -17.76 2.17
CA ILE A 87 -6.92 -18.94 2.83
C ILE A 87 -7.31 -20.03 1.82
N GLU A 88 -8.03 -19.66 0.76
CA GLU A 88 -8.68 -20.60 -0.16
C GLU A 88 -7.73 -21.15 -1.24
N THR A 89 -6.81 -20.32 -1.75
CA THR A 89 -5.97 -20.63 -2.93
C THR A 89 -4.48 -20.45 -2.70
N GLY A 90 -4.09 -20.05 -1.49
CA GLY A 90 -2.69 -19.88 -1.08
C GLY A 90 -2.12 -18.49 -1.34
N ARG A 91 -0.86 -18.30 -0.95
CA ARG A 91 -0.21 -16.98 -0.85
C ARG A 91 0.04 -16.31 -2.21
N ASP A 92 0.21 -17.06 -3.29
CA ASP A 92 0.54 -16.48 -4.59
C ASP A 92 -0.66 -15.76 -5.23
N ARG A 93 -1.86 -16.34 -5.11
CA ARG A 93 -3.09 -15.68 -5.57
C ARG A 93 -3.39 -14.42 -4.76
N ALA A 94 -3.17 -14.46 -3.45
CA ALA A 94 -3.31 -13.29 -2.58
C ALA A 94 -2.36 -12.15 -2.98
N ARG A 95 -1.10 -12.47 -3.30
CA ARG A 95 -0.13 -11.48 -3.81
C ARG A 95 -0.58 -10.87 -5.13
N ALA A 96 -1.10 -11.67 -6.05
CA ALA A 96 -1.62 -11.17 -7.32
C ALA A 96 -2.78 -10.17 -7.12
N ILE A 97 -3.68 -10.42 -6.17
CA ILE A 97 -4.75 -9.49 -5.82
C ILE A 97 -4.19 -8.18 -5.26
N PHE A 98 -3.23 -8.26 -4.33
CA PHE A 98 -2.59 -7.08 -3.77
C PHE A 98 -1.94 -6.21 -4.87
N VAL A 99 -1.12 -6.82 -5.73
CA VAL A 99 -0.45 -6.12 -6.84
C VAL A 99 -1.48 -5.57 -7.83
N GLY A 100 -2.49 -6.36 -8.20
CA GLY A 100 -3.56 -5.92 -9.09
C GLY A 100 -4.31 -4.71 -8.55
N ALA A 101 -4.54 -4.65 -7.23
CA ALA A 101 -5.16 -3.48 -6.62
C ALA A 101 -4.24 -2.25 -6.58
N GLN A 102 -2.92 -2.43 -6.40
CA GLN A 102 -1.98 -1.31 -6.54
C GLN A 102 -1.97 -0.75 -7.96
N LEU A 103 -2.01 -1.62 -8.98
CA LEU A 103 -2.09 -1.21 -10.39
C LEU A 103 -3.42 -0.52 -10.72
N LEU A 104 -4.54 -1.06 -10.21
CA LEU A 104 -5.84 -0.43 -10.35
C LEU A 104 -5.84 0.97 -9.74
N TRP A 105 -5.26 1.13 -8.55
CA TRP A 105 -5.16 2.44 -7.92
C TRP A 105 -4.33 3.43 -8.74
N LEU A 106 -3.21 2.98 -9.31
CA LEU A 106 -2.43 3.82 -10.23
C LEU A 106 -3.28 4.30 -11.42
N VAL A 107 -4.10 3.43 -12.01
CA VAL A 107 -5.03 3.80 -13.08
C VAL A 107 -6.05 4.84 -12.61
N VAL A 108 -6.59 4.70 -11.39
CA VAL A 108 -7.53 5.68 -10.81
C VAL A 108 -6.86 7.04 -10.63
N VAL A 109 -5.64 7.09 -10.08
CA VAL A 109 -4.87 8.34 -9.94
C VAL A 109 -4.59 8.95 -11.31
N SER A 110 -4.21 8.16 -12.31
CA SER A 110 -4.04 8.63 -13.69
C SER A 110 -5.33 9.22 -14.27
N ALA A 111 -6.48 8.59 -13.99
CA ALA A 111 -7.79 9.06 -14.45
C ALA A 111 -8.22 10.37 -13.79
N GLN A 112 -7.99 10.52 -12.47
CA GLN A 112 -8.20 11.78 -11.76
C GLN A 112 -7.42 12.94 -12.40
N ASN A 113 -6.23 12.64 -12.90
CA ASN A 113 -5.32 13.62 -13.49
C ASN A 113 -5.47 13.75 -15.02
N GLY A 114 -6.58 13.23 -15.59
CA GLY A 114 -6.96 13.50 -16.97
C GLY A 114 -6.18 12.73 -18.04
N MET A 115 -5.39 11.70 -17.68
CA MET A 115 -4.60 10.94 -18.67
C MET A 115 -5.43 10.17 -19.71
N PHE A 116 -6.72 9.99 -19.49
CA PHE A 116 -7.63 9.25 -20.38
C PHE A 116 -8.68 10.17 -21.07
N ARG A 117 -8.46 11.49 -21.05
CA ARG A 117 -9.29 12.47 -21.76
C ARG A 117 -8.55 13.07 -22.95
#